data_AF-A0A820H3T2-F1
#
_entry.id   AF-A0A820H3T2-F1
#
_cell.length_a   1.000
_cell.length_b   1.000
_cell.length_c   1.000
_cell.angle_alpha   90.00
_cell.angle_beta   90.00
_cell.angle_gamma   90.00
#
_symmetry.space_group_name_H-M   'P 1'
#
loop_
_entity.id
_entity.type
_entity.pdbx_description
1 polymer ?
#
loop_
_entity_poly.entity_id
_entity_poly.type
_entity_poly.pdbx_seq_one_letter_code
_entity_poly.pdbx_strand_id
1 'polypeptide(L)'
;MELDRVNMRLNRFVDDNISELQAANRNPIHGYEELVLMPLEQAVEKIAPFIDNITKYVQDAKRNCNHNLNILTWDESAAIYLYTMPSPFFSSLNKRLRAEDRHALKPWFAFLKLFLTALEKLPSTKVSVWRAVSCDVGS
;
A
#
# COMPACT_ATOMS: atom_id res chain seq x y z
N MET A 1 -16.57 -21.19 19.16
CA MET A 1 -16.37 -20.57 17.83
C MET A 1 -16.47 -19.05 17.91
N GLU A 2 -16.02 -18.46 19.02
CA GLU A 2 -16.18 -17.02 19.35
C GLU A 2 -14.92 -16.49 20.06
N LEU A 3 -14.16 -17.38 20.70
CA LEU A 3 -12.83 -17.14 21.26
C LEU A 3 -11.75 -16.76 20.21
N ASP A 4 -11.86 -17.22 18.96
CA ASP A 4 -10.84 -16.93 17.93
C ASP A 4 -10.89 -15.48 17.42
N ARG A 5 -12.04 -14.80 17.53
CA ARG A 5 -12.21 -13.42 17.01
C ARG A 5 -11.73 -12.36 17.98
N VAL A 6 -11.80 -12.63 19.28
CA VAL A 6 -11.35 -11.70 20.34
C VAL A 6 -9.82 -11.64 20.38
N ASN A 7 -9.13 -12.74 20.06
CA ASN A 7 -7.68 -12.84 20.18
C ASN A 7 -6.90 -12.01 19.12
N MET A 8 -7.53 -11.61 18.01
CA MET A 8 -6.88 -10.77 16.99
C MET A 8 -6.75 -9.30 17.38
N ARG A 9 -7.46 -8.82 18.42
CA ARG A 9 -7.57 -7.38 18.73
C ARG A 9 -6.52 -6.85 19.72
N LEU A 10 -5.80 -7.72 20.43
CA LEU A 10 -4.81 -7.32 21.44
C LEU A 10 -3.39 -7.08 20.90
N ASN A 11 -3.05 -7.54 19.70
CA ASN A 11 -1.69 -7.48 19.15
C ASN A 11 -1.54 -6.39 18.08
N ARG A 12 -1.84 -5.12 18.41
CA ARG A 12 -1.53 -4.01 17.49
C ARG A 12 -0.02 -3.83 17.33
N PHE A 13 0.72 -4.06 18.40
CA PHE A 13 2.17 -4.15 18.40
C PHE A 13 2.55 -5.61 18.56
N VAL A 14 3.58 -6.01 17.81
CA VAL A 14 4.12 -7.35 17.88
C VAL A 14 5.20 -7.32 18.94
N ASP A 15 4.89 -7.81 20.14
CA ASP A 15 5.85 -8.00 21.24
C ASP A 15 6.55 -9.37 21.16
N ASP A 16 6.35 -10.10 20.04
CA ASP A 16 6.84 -11.46 19.81
C ASP A 16 8.32 -11.50 19.41
N ASN A 17 8.99 -12.62 19.68
CA ASN A 17 10.38 -12.86 19.29
C ASN A 17 10.52 -12.88 17.75
N ILE A 18 11.54 -12.19 17.21
CA ILE A 18 11.85 -12.12 15.76
C ILE A 18 11.86 -13.51 15.10
N SER A 19 12.37 -14.54 15.79
CA SER A 19 12.44 -15.90 15.26
C SER A 19 11.06 -16.52 15.02
N GLU A 20 10.11 -16.25 15.91
CA GLU A 20 8.73 -16.72 15.81
C GLU A 20 7.98 -15.99 14.69
N LEU A 21 8.27 -14.69 14.51
CA LEU A 21 7.74 -13.89 13.41
C LEU A 21 8.26 -14.35 12.04
N GLN A 22 9.54 -14.74 11.97
CA GLN A 22 10.12 -15.29 10.76
C GLN A 22 9.45 -16.63 10.40
N ALA A 23 9.29 -17.53 11.38
CA ALA A 23 8.60 -18.81 11.17
C ALA A 23 7.12 -18.61 10.75
N ALA A 24 6.45 -17.59 11.28
CA ALA A 24 5.07 -17.25 10.94
C ALA A 24 4.91 -16.33 9.72
N ASN A 25 6.00 -15.95 9.04
CA ASN A 25 6.02 -14.98 7.92
C ASN A 25 5.38 -13.62 8.30
N ARG A 26 5.53 -13.17 9.55
CA ARG A 26 4.98 -11.90 10.08
C ARG A 26 6.04 -10.84 10.31
N ASN A 27 7.29 -11.12 9.99
CA ASN A 27 8.41 -10.19 10.15
C ASN A 27 8.20 -8.87 9.37
N PRO A 28 8.94 -7.81 9.75
CA PRO A 28 9.01 -6.59 8.96
C PRO A 28 9.32 -6.89 7.49
N ILE A 29 8.79 -6.06 6.59
CA ILE A 29 9.04 -6.19 5.17
C ILE A 29 10.47 -5.70 4.90
N HIS A 30 11.31 -6.58 4.36
CA HIS A 30 12.70 -6.29 3.99
C HIS A 30 12.89 -6.33 2.47
N GLY A 31 13.94 -5.66 1.99
CA GLY A 31 14.33 -5.59 0.59
C GLY A 31 13.55 -4.58 -0.24
N TYR A 32 12.55 -3.89 0.33
CA TYR A 32 11.88 -2.78 -0.37
C TYR A 32 12.78 -1.53 -0.37
N GLU A 33 13.54 -1.36 0.71
CA GLU A 33 14.43 -0.24 0.98
C GLU A 33 15.53 -0.13 -0.08
N GLU A 34 16.03 -1.27 -0.55
CA GLU A 34 17.08 -1.41 -1.56
C GLU A 34 16.58 -1.14 -2.99
N LEU A 35 15.26 -1.07 -3.21
CA LEU A 35 14.71 -0.82 -4.54
C LEU A 35 14.97 0.62 -4.99
N VAL A 36 15.40 0.71 -6.25
CA VAL A 36 15.51 1.98 -6.98
C VAL A 36 14.11 2.44 -7.39
N LEU A 37 13.89 3.75 -7.39
CA LEU A 37 12.67 4.35 -7.92
C LEU A 37 12.55 4.04 -9.42
N MET A 38 11.36 3.64 -9.83
CA MET A 38 11.05 3.28 -11.21
C MET A 38 9.84 4.08 -11.71
N PRO A 39 9.74 4.34 -13.02
CA PRO A 39 8.52 4.87 -13.64
C PRO A 39 7.29 4.03 -13.29
N LEU A 40 6.11 4.66 -13.29
CA LEU A 40 4.89 4.01 -12.82
C LEU A 40 4.55 2.74 -13.60
N GLU A 41 4.78 2.72 -14.92
CA GLU A 41 4.56 1.54 -15.76
C GLU A 41 5.39 0.34 -15.29
N GLN A 42 6.69 0.56 -15.04
CA GLN A 42 7.61 -0.47 -14.57
C GLN A 42 7.26 -0.92 -13.14
N ALA A 43 6.88 0.04 -12.30
CA ALA A 43 6.53 -0.21 -10.91
C ALA A 43 5.30 -1.15 -10.74
N VAL A 44 4.45 -1.25 -11.76
CA VAL A 44 3.27 -2.12 -11.76
C VAL A 44 3.40 -3.39 -12.60
N GLU A 45 4.53 -3.61 -13.30
CA GLU A 45 4.72 -4.78 -14.19
C GLU A 45 4.47 -6.09 -13.46
N LYS A 46 5.04 -6.24 -12.26
CA LYS A 46 4.87 -7.44 -11.43
C LYS A 46 3.48 -7.56 -10.82
N ILE A 47 2.70 -6.48 -10.82
CA ILE A 47 1.32 -6.43 -10.29
C ILE A 47 0.31 -6.81 -11.38
N ALA A 48 0.65 -6.57 -12.65
CA ALA A 48 -0.25 -6.79 -13.80
C ALA A 48 -0.94 -8.16 -13.85
N PRO A 49 -0.32 -9.28 -13.44
CA PRO A 49 -1.00 -10.57 -13.40
C PRO A 49 -2.15 -10.68 -12.38
N PHE A 50 -2.24 -9.76 -11.41
CA PHE A 50 -3.20 -9.82 -10.30
C PHE A 50 -4.36 -8.83 -10.43
N ILE A 51 -4.25 -7.85 -11.33
CA ILE A 51 -5.24 -6.80 -11.53
C ILE A 51 -5.49 -6.63 -13.01
N ASP A 52 -6.68 -7.02 -13.44
CA ASP A 52 -7.13 -6.82 -14.82
C ASP A 52 -7.09 -5.32 -15.18
N ASN A 53 -6.70 -5.03 -16.42
CA ASN A 53 -6.67 -3.67 -16.97
C ASN A 53 -5.73 -2.69 -16.27
N ILE A 54 -4.71 -3.17 -15.53
CA ILE A 54 -3.76 -2.28 -14.82
C ILE A 54 -3.11 -1.23 -15.72
N THR A 55 -2.82 -1.57 -16.98
CA THR A 55 -2.21 -0.64 -17.94
C THR A 55 -3.15 0.52 -18.25
N LYS A 56 -4.45 0.25 -18.40
CA LYS A 56 -5.45 1.30 -18.57
C LYS A 56 -5.52 2.19 -17.34
N TYR A 57 -5.47 1.60 -16.14
CA TYR A 57 -5.46 2.35 -14.89
C TYR A 57 -4.25 3.28 -14.77
N VAL A 58 -3.06 2.82 -15.17
CA VAL A 58 -1.85 3.65 -15.20
C VAL A 58 -2.00 4.81 -16.18
N GLN A 59 -2.53 4.54 -17.39
CA GLN A 59 -2.78 5.59 -18.38
C GLN A 59 -3.78 6.63 -17.88
N ASP A 60 -4.90 6.17 -17.30
CA ASP A 60 -5.92 7.06 -16.75
C ASP A 60 -5.34 7.86 -15.57
N ALA A 61 -4.51 7.25 -14.73
CA ALA A 61 -3.84 7.96 -13.64
C ALA A 61 -2.89 9.05 -14.15
N LYS A 62 -2.05 8.74 -15.15
CA LYS A 62 -1.13 9.73 -15.75
C LYS A 62 -1.85 10.89 -16.44
N ARG A 63 -3.01 10.63 -17.06
CA ARG A 63 -3.82 11.65 -17.73
C ARG A 63 -4.51 12.59 -16.73
N ASN A 64 -4.95 12.06 -15.59
CA ASN A 64 -5.82 12.79 -14.67
C ASN A 64 -5.13 13.27 -13.39
N CYS A 65 -3.89 12.85 -13.13
CA CYS A 65 -3.16 13.30 -11.95
C CYS A 65 -2.84 14.80 -12.00
N ASN A 66 -2.78 15.41 -10.82
CA ASN A 66 -2.33 16.79 -10.69
C ASN A 66 -0.80 16.86 -10.87
N HIS A 67 -0.36 17.45 -11.98
CA HIS A 67 1.04 17.66 -12.31
C HIS A 67 1.51 19.11 -12.06
N ASN A 68 0.69 19.95 -11.43
CA ASN A 68 1.01 21.34 -11.13
C ASN A 68 1.85 21.49 -9.84
N LEU A 69 2.07 20.40 -9.11
CA LEU A 69 2.88 20.38 -7.90
C LEU A 69 4.35 20.18 -8.27
N ASN A 70 5.15 21.25 -8.24
CA ASN A 70 6.59 21.19 -8.53
C ASN A 70 7.40 20.27 -7.59
N ILE A 71 6.79 19.85 -6.48
CA ILE A 71 7.42 18.96 -5.49
C ILE A 71 7.36 17.47 -5.88
N LEU A 72 6.46 17.09 -6.79
CA LEU A 72 6.28 15.70 -7.24
C LEU A 72 6.69 15.56 -8.69
N THR A 73 7.30 14.43 -9.03
CA THR A 73 7.44 14.00 -10.42
C THR A 73 6.08 13.56 -10.97
N TRP A 74 5.97 13.47 -12.30
CA TRP A 74 4.74 13.03 -12.95
C TRP A 74 4.34 11.60 -12.53
N ASP A 75 5.31 10.68 -12.43
CA ASP A 75 5.07 9.31 -11.99
C ASP A 75 4.62 9.24 -10.51
N GLU A 76 5.14 10.09 -9.65
CA GLU A 76 4.74 10.18 -8.24
C GLU A 76 3.30 10.70 -8.09
N SER A 77 2.96 11.78 -8.80
CA SER A 77 1.58 12.28 -8.85
C SER A 77 0.61 11.23 -9.41
N ALA A 78 1.02 10.51 -10.46
CA ALA A 78 0.23 9.45 -11.05
C ALA A 78 0.07 8.25 -10.10
N ALA A 79 1.09 7.90 -9.31
CA ALA A 79 0.99 6.84 -8.31
C ALA A 79 -0.03 7.16 -7.21
N ILE A 80 -0.05 8.41 -6.73
CA ILE A 80 -1.07 8.88 -5.77
C ILE A 80 -2.46 8.83 -6.39
N TYR A 81 -2.60 9.28 -7.64
CA TYR A 81 -3.89 9.23 -8.34
C TYR A 81 -4.36 7.78 -8.52
N LEU A 82 -3.48 6.87 -8.97
CA LEU A 82 -3.79 5.45 -9.13
C LEU A 82 -4.28 4.81 -7.82
N TYR A 83 -3.68 5.19 -6.68
CA TYR A 83 -4.10 4.71 -5.37
C TYR A 83 -5.49 5.22 -4.95
N THR A 84 -5.93 6.37 -5.46
CA THR A 84 -7.15 7.06 -4.98
C THR A 84 -8.33 6.99 -5.96
N MET A 85 -8.07 6.70 -7.22
CA MET A 85 -9.10 6.61 -8.25
C MET A 85 -10.04 5.40 -8.03
N PRO A 86 -11.29 5.45 -8.53
CA PRO A 86 -12.27 4.38 -8.35
C PRO A 86 -11.89 3.15 -9.19
N SER A 87 -11.02 2.30 -8.63
CA SER A 87 -10.55 1.07 -9.25
C SER A 87 -10.30 -0.04 -8.21
N PRO A 88 -10.17 -1.30 -8.64
CA PRO A 88 -9.78 -2.40 -7.75
C PRO A 88 -8.36 -2.26 -7.19
N PHE A 89 -7.54 -1.31 -7.66
CA PHE A 89 -6.14 -1.18 -7.27
C PHE A 89 -5.98 -0.93 -5.77
N PHE A 90 -6.69 0.08 -5.25
CA PHE A 90 -6.69 0.45 -3.83
C PHE A 90 -7.06 -0.74 -2.94
N SER A 91 -8.17 -1.41 -3.25
CA SER A 91 -8.70 -2.49 -2.43
C SER A 91 -7.80 -3.73 -2.48
N SER A 92 -7.22 -4.02 -3.64
CA SER A 92 -6.27 -5.13 -3.83
C SER A 92 -4.98 -4.90 -3.04
N LEU A 93 -4.37 -3.72 -3.14
CA LEU A 93 -3.17 -3.38 -2.38
C LEU A 93 -3.44 -3.47 -0.87
N ASN A 94 -4.51 -2.82 -0.41
CA ASN A 94 -4.87 -2.80 1.00
C ASN A 94 -5.20 -4.20 1.56
N LYS A 95 -5.77 -5.09 0.74
CA LYS A 95 -5.98 -6.49 1.13
C LYS A 95 -4.65 -7.23 1.29
N ARG A 96 -3.69 -7.03 0.39
CA ARG A 96 -2.35 -7.64 0.45
C ARG A 96 -1.54 -7.12 1.64
N LEU A 97 -1.61 -5.81 1.91
CA LEU A 97 -0.95 -5.21 3.09
C LEU A 97 -1.49 -5.76 4.43
N ARG A 98 -2.76 -6.14 4.49
CA ARG A 98 -3.39 -6.72 5.68
C ARG A 98 -3.25 -8.24 5.77
N ALA A 99 -2.88 -8.89 4.69
CA ALA A 99 -2.68 -10.33 4.70
C ALA A 99 -1.43 -10.69 5.52
N GLU A 100 -1.48 -11.83 6.20
CA GLU A 100 -0.32 -12.36 6.93
C GLU A 100 0.74 -12.94 5.99
N ASP A 101 0.43 -13.08 4.69
CA ASP A 101 1.37 -13.52 3.67
C ASP A 101 2.19 -12.34 3.11
N ARG A 102 3.42 -12.19 3.62
CA ARG A 102 4.37 -11.16 3.15
C ARG A 102 4.92 -11.45 1.76
N HIS A 103 4.91 -12.71 1.30
CA HIS A 103 5.39 -13.04 -0.04
C HIS A 103 4.44 -12.50 -1.11
N ALA A 104 3.14 -12.51 -0.84
CA ALA A 104 2.13 -11.91 -1.71
C ALA A 104 2.30 -10.39 -1.89
N LEU A 105 3.08 -9.72 -1.03
CA LEU A 105 3.37 -8.30 -1.14
C LEU A 105 4.61 -7.98 -1.98
N LYS A 106 5.54 -8.93 -2.17
CA LYS A 106 6.77 -8.71 -2.97
C LYS A 106 6.52 -8.11 -4.36
N PRO A 107 5.49 -8.53 -5.13
CA PRO A 107 5.20 -7.91 -6.43
C PRO A 107 4.88 -6.41 -6.36
N TRP A 108 4.46 -5.91 -5.18
CA TRP A 108 4.02 -4.54 -4.96
C TRP A 108 5.13 -3.60 -4.51
N PHE A 109 6.33 -4.11 -4.20
CA PHE A 109 7.38 -3.29 -3.57
C PHE A 109 7.81 -2.12 -4.45
N ALA A 110 7.90 -2.31 -5.77
CA ALA A 110 8.29 -1.23 -6.69
C ALA A 110 7.24 -0.10 -6.69
N PHE A 111 5.94 -0.45 -6.75
CA PHE A 111 4.87 0.52 -6.60
C PHE A 111 4.88 1.20 -5.21
N LEU A 112 5.06 0.43 -4.13
CA LEU A 112 5.12 0.97 -2.77
C LEU A 112 6.29 1.95 -2.61
N LYS A 113 7.46 1.65 -3.18
CA LYS A 113 8.61 2.56 -3.18
C LYS A 113 8.23 3.89 -3.83
N LEU A 114 7.68 3.86 -5.05
CA LEU A 114 7.25 5.06 -5.77
C LEU A 114 6.18 5.86 -4.99
N PHE A 115 5.15 5.17 -4.50
CA PHE A 115 4.02 5.77 -3.80
C PHE A 115 4.43 6.39 -2.45
N LEU A 116 5.22 5.67 -1.64
CA LEU A 116 5.66 6.18 -0.34
C LEU A 116 6.64 7.34 -0.48
N THR A 117 7.55 7.30 -1.46
CA THR A 117 8.42 8.44 -1.78
C THR A 117 7.60 9.66 -2.21
N ALA A 118 6.53 9.47 -3.00
CA ALA A 118 5.61 10.55 -3.34
C ALA A 118 4.96 11.18 -2.10
N LEU A 119 4.46 10.34 -1.18
CA LEU A 119 3.84 10.80 0.07
C LEU A 119 4.81 11.52 1.00
N GLU A 120 6.07 11.07 1.07
CA GLU A 120 7.12 11.67 1.90
C GLU A 120 7.45 13.12 1.49
N LYS A 121 7.31 13.43 0.19
CA LYS A 121 7.54 14.78 -0.35
C LYS A 121 6.40 15.76 -0.04
N LEU A 122 5.22 15.26 0.33
CA LEU A 122 4.07 16.11 0.61
C LEU A 122 4.22 16.81 1.97
N PRO A 123 3.79 18.07 2.10
CA PRO A 123 3.88 18.80 3.36
C PRO A 123 2.97 18.16 4.43
N SER A 124 3.55 17.86 5.58
CA SER A 124 2.80 17.41 6.75
C SER A 124 1.99 18.57 7.35
N THR A 125 0.69 18.35 7.56
CA THR A 125 -0.21 19.36 8.15
C THR A 125 -0.93 18.77 9.36
N LYS A 126 -0.98 19.51 10.48
CA LYS A 126 -1.72 19.13 11.68
C LYS A 126 -3.16 19.59 11.57
N VAL A 127 -4.07 18.66 11.24
CA VAL A 127 -5.51 18.91 11.11
C VAL A 127 -6.31 17.75 11.69
N SER A 128 -7.52 18.04 12.18
CA SER A 128 -8.48 17.00 12.55
C SER A 128 -9.10 16.39 11.29
N VAL A 129 -9.02 15.06 11.17
CA VAL A 129 -9.61 14.30 10.06
C VAL A 129 -10.59 13.27 10.60
N TRP A 130 -11.59 12.93 9.78
CA TRP A 130 -12.62 11.97 10.12
C TRP A 130 -12.55 10.77 9.18
N ARG A 131 -12.59 9.56 9.74
CA ARG A 131 -12.67 8.32 8.97
C ARG A 131 -13.86 7.51 9.47
N ALA A 132 -14.90 7.41 8.64
CA ALA A 132 -15.99 6.49 8.91
C ALA A 132 -15.50 5.05 8.69
N VAL A 133 -15.79 4.18 9.66
CA VAL A 133 -15.52 2.74 9.54
C VAL A 133 -16.79 2.00 9.95
N SER A 134 -17.30 1.14 9.07
CA SER A 134 -18.36 0.20 9.40
C SER A 134 -17.75 -0.99 10.16
N CYS A 135 -17.39 -0.78 11.42
CA CYS A 135 -16.98 -1.84 12.32
C CYS A 135 -17.56 -1.57 13.70
N ASP A 136 -17.89 -2.64 14.41
CA ASP A 136 -18.22 -2.52 15.82
C ASP A 136 -16.96 -2.08 16.58
N VAL A 137 -17.00 -0.86 17.13
CA VAL A 137 -15.88 -0.23 17.85
C VAL A 137 -15.84 -0.73 19.31
N GLY A 138 -16.89 -1.43 19.76
CA GLY A 138 -16.97 -2.07 21.07
C GLY A 138 -17.19 -3.57 20.95
N SER A 139 -16.11 -4.35 20.88
CA SER A 139 -16.15 -5.79 21.21
C SER A 139 -14.79 -6.28 21.68
#